data_AF-A0A2S9GH32-F1
#
_entry.id   AF-A0A2S9GH32-F1
#
_cell.length_a   1.000
_cell.length_b   1.000
_cell.length_c   1.000
_cell.angle_alpha   90.00
_cell.angle_beta   90.00
_cell.angle_gamma   90.00
#
_symmetry.space_group_name_H-M   'P 1'
#
loop_
_entity.id
_entity.type
_entity.pdbx_description
1 polymer ?
#
loop_
_entity_poly.entity_id
_entity_poly.type
_entity_poly.pdbx_seq_one_letter_code
_entity_poly.pdbx_strand_id
1 'polypeptide(L)'
;RAANVEGTSAVITLAGRLDATLHHVSSIAVAGTYRGVFTEDDFDVAQELPTPYHQTKFEAELLVRTATGLRYRIYRPAVVVGDSR
;
A
#
# COMPACT_ATOMS: atom_id res chain seq x y z
N ARG A 1 0.89 -0.86 -14.62
CA ARG A 1 0.82 0.36 -13.78
C ARG A 1 -0.63 0.73 -13.47
N ALA A 2 -1.45 0.97 -14.50
CA ALA A 2 -2.87 1.34 -14.41
C ALA A 2 -3.69 0.54 -13.36
N ALA A 3 -3.75 -0.79 -13.46
CA ALA A 3 -4.71 -1.58 -12.68
C ALA A 3 -4.60 -1.40 -11.14
N ASN A 4 -3.39 -1.39 -10.57
CA ASN A 4 -3.23 -1.28 -9.10
C ASN A 4 -3.57 0.13 -8.60
N VAL A 5 -3.18 1.17 -9.33
CA VAL A 5 -3.38 2.57 -8.92
C VAL A 5 -4.83 3.00 -9.18
N GLU A 6 -5.36 2.71 -10.37
CA GLU A 6 -6.76 3.00 -10.73
C GLU A 6 -7.73 2.20 -9.87
N GLY A 7 -7.46 0.90 -9.68
CA GLY A 7 -8.25 0.05 -8.80
C GLY A 7 -8.26 0.56 -7.35
N THR A 8 -7.12 1.04 -6.85
CA THR A 8 -7.04 1.63 -5.50
C THR A 8 -7.87 2.91 -5.40
N SER A 9 -7.81 3.80 -6.39
CA SER A 9 -8.63 5.02 -6.44
C SER A 9 -10.13 4.72 -6.46
N ALA A 10 -10.54 3.72 -7.25
CA ALA A 10 -11.94 3.28 -7.32
C ALA A 10 -12.44 2.73 -5.96
N VAL A 11 -11.63 1.93 -5.28
CA VAL A 11 -11.98 1.36 -3.97
C VAL A 11 -11.97 2.41 -2.87
N ILE A 12 -11.05 3.39 -2.90
CA ILE A 12 -11.08 4.56 -2.00
C ILE A 12 -12.39 5.32 -2.15
N THR A 13 -12.80 5.59 -3.39
CA THR A 13 -14.06 6.28 -3.68
C THR A 13 -15.26 5.49 -3.15
N LEU A 14 -15.28 4.18 -3.36
CA LEU A 14 -16.33 3.31 -2.84
C LEU A 14 -16.37 3.30 -1.31
N ALA A 15 -15.22 3.15 -0.65
CA ALA A 15 -15.12 3.14 0.81
C ALA A 15 -15.60 4.47 1.42
N GLY A 16 -15.22 5.61 0.82
CA GLY A 16 -15.69 6.93 1.25
C GLY A 16 -17.22 7.09 1.12
N ARG A 17 -17.81 6.62 0.02
CA ARG A 17 -19.28 6.65 -0.18
C ARG A 17 -20.04 5.79 0.83
N LEU A 18 -19.44 4.69 1.28
CA LEU A 18 -20.05 3.76 2.22
C LEU A 18 -19.76 4.09 3.68
N ASP A 19 -18.97 5.14 3.97
CA ASP A 19 -18.33 5.35 5.27
C ASP A 19 -17.68 4.04 5.79
N ALA A 20 -17.02 3.28 4.93
CA ALA A 20 -16.39 2.02 5.28
C ALA A 20 -14.94 2.23 5.74
N THR A 21 -14.42 1.29 6.53
CA THR A 21 -12.97 1.22 6.75
C THR A 21 -12.32 0.44 5.61
N LEU A 22 -11.38 1.07 4.91
CA LEU A 22 -10.59 0.40 3.86
C LEU A 22 -9.45 -0.42 4.48
N HIS A 23 -9.46 -1.73 4.26
CA HIS A 23 -8.33 -2.60 4.55
C HIS A 23 -7.47 -2.75 3.29
N HIS A 24 -6.39 -1.97 3.20
CA HIS A 24 -5.49 -1.98 2.04
C HIS A 24 -4.35 -2.98 2.22
N VAL A 25 -4.25 -3.94 1.31
CA VAL A 25 -3.16 -4.93 1.28
C VAL A 25 -2.03 -4.43 0.37
N SER A 26 -1.04 -3.82 1.02
CA SER A 26 0.20 -3.34 0.42
C SER A 26 1.23 -4.48 0.33
N SER A 27 2.52 -4.18 0.51
CA SER A 27 3.62 -5.13 0.62
C SER A 27 4.82 -4.46 1.30
N ILE A 28 5.69 -5.24 1.94
CA ILE A 28 7.00 -4.75 2.41
C ILE A 28 7.85 -4.12 1.28
N ALA A 29 7.51 -4.40 0.01
CA ALA A 29 8.09 -3.74 -1.15
C ALA A 29 7.97 -2.20 -1.15
N VAL A 30 7.16 -1.58 -0.29
CA VAL A 30 7.18 -0.11 -0.15
C VAL A 30 8.48 0.41 0.46
N ALA A 31 9.21 -0.43 1.23
CA ALA A 31 10.50 -0.08 1.81
C ALA A 31 11.62 0.03 0.77
N GLY A 32 11.42 -0.48 -0.45
CA GLY A 32 12.39 -0.32 -1.53
C GLY A 32 13.78 -0.86 -1.16
N THR A 33 14.82 -0.04 -1.35
CA THR A 33 16.20 -0.35 -0.98
C THR A 33 16.62 0.23 0.39
N TYR A 34 15.67 0.68 1.21
CA TYR A 34 15.97 1.29 2.51
C TYR A 34 16.86 0.38 3.36
N ARG A 35 17.94 0.95 3.90
CA ARG A 35 18.90 0.23 4.76
C ARG A 35 18.62 0.56 6.22
N GLY A 36 18.27 -0.45 7.00
CA GLY A 36 18.05 -0.31 8.44
C GLY A 36 16.67 -0.80 8.85
N VAL A 37 16.16 -0.23 9.94
CA VAL A 37 14.85 -0.56 10.49
C VAL A 37 13.79 0.27 9.77
N PHE A 38 12.85 -0.39 9.11
CA PHE A 38 11.70 0.23 8.46
C PHE A 38 10.44 -0.19 9.21
N THR A 39 9.82 0.75 9.91
CA THR A 39 8.68 0.56 10.81
C THR A 39 7.35 0.79 10.10
N GLU A 40 6.26 0.58 10.82
CA GLU A 40 4.90 0.85 10.36
C GLU A 40 4.62 2.35 10.13
N ASP A 41 5.34 3.21 10.84
CA ASP A 41 5.27 4.66 10.70
C ASP A 41 6.08 5.17 9.50
N ASP A 42 7.07 4.41 9.04
CA ASP A 42 7.86 4.74 7.85
C ASP A 42 7.05 4.50 6.58
N PHE A 43 7.13 5.43 5.62
CA PHE A 43 6.51 5.25 4.32
C PHE A 43 7.32 5.89 3.20
N ASP A 44 7.42 7.22 3.18
CA ASP A 44 8.21 7.96 2.19
C ASP A 44 9.41 8.60 2.90
N VAL A 45 10.51 7.85 2.90
CA VAL A 45 11.80 8.25 3.52
C VAL A 45 12.87 8.43 2.44
N ALA A 46 12.45 8.75 1.21
CA ALA A 46 13.30 8.85 0.02
C ALA A 46 14.05 7.53 -0.33
N GLN A 47 13.45 6.38 -0.03
CA GLN A 47 13.96 5.07 -0.46
C GLN A 47 13.88 4.91 -1.98
N GLU A 48 14.84 4.19 -2.58
CA GLU A 48 14.75 3.85 -4.00
C GLU A 48 13.79 2.68 -4.20
N LEU A 49 13.00 2.73 -5.27
CA LEU A 49 12.02 1.69 -5.63
C LEU A 49 12.53 0.94 -6.86
N PRO A 50 13.27 -0.18 -6.68
CA PRO A 50 14.14 -0.74 -7.71
C PRO A 50 13.38 -1.50 -8.80
N THR A 51 12.10 -1.81 -8.60
CA THR A 51 11.29 -2.51 -9.60
C THR A 51 9.94 -1.84 -9.80
N PRO A 52 9.30 -2.02 -10.98
CA PRO A 52 7.95 -1.52 -11.23
C PRO A 52 6.93 -2.01 -10.20
N TYR A 53 7.12 -3.20 -9.62
CA TYR A 53 6.25 -3.70 -8.56
C TYR A 53 6.33 -2.85 -7.29
N HIS A 54 7.56 -2.54 -6.81
CA HIS A 54 7.77 -1.64 -5.67
C HIS A 54 7.09 -0.29 -5.92
N GLN A 55 7.27 0.26 -7.12
CA GLN A 55 6.62 1.51 -7.54
C GLN A 55 5.09 1.42 -7.47
N THR A 56 4.49 0.37 -8.03
CA THR A 56 3.02 0.23 -8.00
C THR A 56 2.46 0.08 -6.59
N LYS A 57 3.18 -0.59 -5.67
CA LYS A 57 2.76 -0.74 -4.28
C LYS A 57 2.91 0.57 -3.50
N PHE A 58 4.00 1.30 -3.73
CA PHE A 58 4.20 2.63 -3.15
C PHE A 58 3.14 3.62 -3.63
N GLU A 59 2.92 3.72 -4.94
CA GLU A 59 1.92 4.62 -5.55
C GLU A 59 0.50 4.33 -5.02
N ALA A 60 0.12 3.05 -4.90
CA ALA A 60 -1.18 2.66 -4.35
C ALA A 60 -1.33 2.99 -2.85
N GLU A 61 -0.30 2.72 -2.04
CA GLU A 61 -0.35 3.03 -0.61
C GLU A 61 -0.38 4.54 -0.36
N LEU A 62 0.34 5.33 -1.18
CA LEU A 62 0.32 6.79 -1.13
C LEU A 62 -1.09 7.33 -1.35
N LEU A 63 -1.83 6.81 -2.33
CA LEU A 63 -3.22 7.18 -2.57
C LEU A 63 -4.10 6.93 -1.33
N VAL A 64 -3.94 5.79 -0.67
CA VAL A 64 -4.72 5.48 0.54
C VAL A 64 -4.37 6.44 1.68
N ARG A 65 -3.07 6.68 1.91
CA ARG A 65 -2.60 7.56 2.99
C ARG A 65 -3.00 9.02 2.82
N THR A 66 -3.07 9.48 1.56
CA THR A 66 -3.39 10.88 1.22
C THR A 66 -4.88 11.12 0.97
N ALA A 67 -5.72 10.07 1.00
CA ALA A 67 -7.16 10.20 0.82
C ALA A 67 -7.82 10.90 2.03
N THR A 68 -8.32 12.10 1.81
CA THR A 68 -9.00 12.90 2.84
C THR A 68 -10.25 12.20 3.37
N GLY A 69 -10.38 12.10 4.69
CA GLY A 69 -11.57 11.55 5.37
C GLY A 69 -11.73 10.04 5.30
N LEU A 70 -10.78 9.31 4.68
CA LEU A 70 -10.83 7.86 4.59
C LEU A 70 -10.37 7.20 5.90
N ARG A 71 -11.20 6.32 6.46
CA ARG A 71 -10.74 5.40 7.52
C ARG A 71 -10.02 4.22 6.86
N TYR A 72 -8.79 3.93 7.25
CA TYR A 72 -8.04 2.82 6.66
C TYR A 72 -7.14 2.06 7.64
N ARG A 73 -6.77 0.84 7.23
CA ARG A 73 -5.69 0.03 7.79
C ARG A 73 -4.84 -0.51 6.65
N ILE A 74 -3.52 -0.43 6.80
CA ILE A 74 -2.55 -0.88 5.79
C ILE A 74 -1.83 -2.12 6.33
N TYR A 75 -1.77 -3.17 5.50
CA TYR A 75 -1.04 -4.39 5.79
C TYR A 75 0.09 -4.54 4.78
N ARG A 76 1.33 -4.67 5.25
CA ARG A 76 2.53 -4.80 4.41
C ARG A 76 3.14 -6.20 4.54
N PRO A 77 2.47 -7.25 4.03
CA PRO A 77 3.04 -8.58 4.07
C PRO A 77 4.34 -8.66 3.27
N ALA A 78 5.22 -9.56 3.70
CA ALA A 78 6.40 -9.96 2.96
C ALA A 78 6.04 -11.09 1.98
N VAL A 79 6.64 -12.26 2.15
CA VAL A 79 6.36 -13.44 1.33
C VAL A 79 5.13 -14.15 1.89
N VAL A 80 4.11 -14.34 1.05
CA VAL A 80 2.96 -15.19 1.36
C VAL A 80 3.24 -16.58 0.79
N VAL A 81 3.15 -17.60 1.64
CA VAL A 81 3.36 -19.01 1.27
C VAL A 81 2.07 -19.80 1.50
N GLY A 82 1.91 -20.91 0.79
CA GLY A 82 0.73 -21.77 0.93
C GLY A 82 0.70 -22.53 2.26
N ASP A 83 -0.50 -22.81 2.77
CA ASP A 83 -0.74 -23.79 3.83
C ASP A 83 -1.35 -25.06 3.21
N SER A 84 -1.05 -26.22 3.79
CA SER A 84 -1.47 -27.55 3.31
C SER A 84 -2.59 -28.17 4.14
N ARG A 85 -3.15 -27.40 5.06
CA ARG A 85 -4.39 -27.74 5.78
C ARG A 85 -5.62 -27.54 4.92
#